data_AF-W7C1B1-F1
#
_entry.id   AF-W7C1B1-F1
#
_cell.length_a   1.000
_cell.length_b   1.000
_cell.length_c   1.000
_cell.angle_alpha   90.00
_cell.angle_beta   90.00
_cell.angle_gamma   90.00
#
_symmetry.space_group_name_H-M   'P 1'
#
loop_
_entity.id
_entity.type
_entity.pdbx_description
1 polymer ?
#
loop_
_entity_poly.entity_id
_entity_poly.type
_entity_poly.pdbx_seq_one_letter_code
_entity_poly.pdbx_strand_id
1 'polypeptide(L)'
;MIMQSYANPPAALAERLHAYYMEALQVQDVYMNQIFEKVTLRADVVSQDAHDLVRALFDYIIKMATDYIRENPDATMEEMQPLVDKFMNMMAIVERGMIRKT
;
A
#
# COMPACT_ATOMS: atom_id res chain seq x y z
N MET A 1 -32.79 8.15 -2.46
CA MET A 1 -31.88 7.49 -3.42
C MET A 1 -30.49 8.14 -3.34
N ILE A 2 -29.80 7.98 -2.21
CA ILE A 2 -28.43 8.48 -2.04
C ILE A 2 -27.49 7.29 -1.81
N MET A 3 -27.91 6.23 -1.09
CA MET A 3 -27.05 5.06 -0.83
C MET A 3 -26.64 4.22 -2.07
N GLN A 4 -27.32 4.30 -3.22
CA GLN A 4 -26.92 3.52 -4.41
C GLN A 4 -25.79 4.16 -5.24
N SER A 5 -25.61 5.49 -5.18
CA SER A 5 -24.45 6.16 -5.77
C SER A 5 -23.17 5.98 -4.94
N TYR A 6 -23.27 5.44 -3.72
CA TYR A 6 -22.11 5.09 -2.87
C TYR A 6 -21.54 3.69 -3.17
N ALA A 7 -22.31 2.83 -3.84
CA ALA A 7 -21.88 1.47 -4.21
C ALA A 7 -21.37 1.35 -5.66
N ASN A 8 -21.70 2.32 -6.52
CA ASN A 8 -21.28 2.37 -7.92
C ASN A 8 -20.63 3.75 -8.19
N PRO A 9 -19.31 3.90 -8.01
CA PRO A 9 -18.63 5.12 -8.41
C PRO A 9 -18.87 5.38 -9.91
N PRO A 10 -18.94 6.66 -10.35
CA PRO A 10 -19.00 6.99 -11.77
C PRO A 10 -17.91 6.23 -12.54
N ALA A 11 -18.22 5.71 -13.73
CA ALA A 11 -17.34 4.79 -14.45
C ALA A 11 -15.88 5.28 -14.56
N ALA A 12 -15.66 6.59 -14.76
CA ALA A 12 -14.33 7.18 -14.81
C ALA A 12 -13.57 7.12 -13.47
N LEU A 13 -14.27 7.24 -12.33
CA LEU A 13 -13.69 7.07 -11.00
C LEU A 13 -13.39 5.59 -10.72
N ALA A 14 -14.28 4.70 -11.15
CA ALA A 14 -14.07 3.25 -11.05
C ALA A 14 -12.85 2.78 -11.86
N GLU A 15 -12.67 3.27 -13.08
CA GLU A 15 -11.50 2.97 -13.93
C GLU A 15 -10.20 3.51 -13.35
N ARG A 16 -10.19 4.75 -12.82
CA ARG A 16 -9.01 5.32 -12.16
C ARG A 16 -8.63 4.56 -10.90
N LEU A 17 -9.61 4.23 -10.05
CA LEU A 17 -9.40 3.41 -8.87
C LEU A 17 -8.89 2.03 -9.25
N HIS A 18 -9.44 1.40 -10.28
CA HIS A 18 -9.03 0.08 -10.75
C HIS A 18 -7.61 0.07 -11.34
N ALA A 19 -7.26 1.07 -12.16
CA ALA A 19 -5.91 1.21 -12.72
C ALA A 19 -4.87 1.43 -11.61
N TYR A 20 -5.15 2.32 -10.65
CA TYR A 20 -4.28 2.54 -9.49
C TYR A 20 -4.13 1.28 -8.64
N TYR A 21 -5.22 0.54 -8.42
CA TYR A 21 -5.18 -0.75 -7.70
C TYR A 21 -4.34 -1.80 -8.42
N MET A 22 -4.50 -1.92 -9.73
CA MET A 22 -3.79 -2.91 -10.55
C MET A 22 -2.28 -2.61 -10.61
N GLU A 23 -1.90 -1.34 -10.78
CA GLU A 23 -0.50 -0.92 -10.71
C GLU A 23 0.10 -1.14 -9.32
N ALA A 24 -0.64 -0.78 -8.25
CA ALA A 24 -0.19 -0.99 -6.89
C ALA A 24 0.00 -2.47 -6.54
N LEU A 25 -0.92 -3.35 -6.96
CA LEU A 25 -0.84 -4.80 -6.72
C LEU A 25 0.30 -5.47 -7.51
N GLN A 26 0.52 -5.08 -8.77
CA GLN A 26 1.63 -5.63 -9.56
C GLN A 26 2.99 -5.17 -9.03
N VAL A 27 3.08 -3.92 -8.56
CA VAL A 27 4.29 -3.41 -7.92
C VAL A 27 4.48 -4.11 -6.57
N GLN A 28 3.43 -4.35 -5.78
CA GLN A 28 3.52 -4.97 -4.45
C GLN A 28 4.26 -6.31 -4.49
N ASP A 29 3.81 -7.29 -5.27
CA ASP A 29 4.42 -8.64 -5.24
C ASP A 29 5.85 -8.66 -5.79
N VAL A 30 6.12 -7.89 -6.84
CA VAL A 30 7.47 -7.82 -7.45
C VAL A 30 8.42 -7.10 -6.50
N TYR A 31 8.00 -5.98 -5.92
CA TYR A 31 8.82 -5.18 -5.02
C TYR A 31 9.07 -5.90 -3.70
N MET A 32 8.07 -6.61 -3.19
CA MET A 32 8.18 -7.48 -2.01
C MET A 32 9.24 -8.55 -2.20
N ASN A 33 9.13 -9.35 -3.26
CA ASN A 33 10.09 -10.42 -3.51
C ASN A 33 11.50 -9.86 -3.73
N GLN A 34 11.64 -8.75 -4.46
CA GLN A 34 12.94 -8.11 -4.68
C GLN A 34 13.58 -7.52 -3.41
N ILE A 35 12.78 -7.00 -2.48
CA ILE A 35 13.30 -6.52 -1.19
C ILE A 35 13.76 -7.71 -0.36
N PHE A 36 12.92 -8.72 -0.19
CA PHE A 36 13.22 -9.88 0.65
C PHE A 36 14.41 -10.70 0.13
N GLU A 37 14.65 -10.72 -1.19
CA GLU A 37 15.85 -11.33 -1.80
C GLU A 37 17.15 -10.56 -1.48
N LYS A 38 17.07 -9.26 -1.20
CA LYS A 38 18.23 -8.38 -1.03
C LYS A 38 18.55 -8.06 0.43
N VAL A 39 17.65 -8.38 1.35
CA VAL A 39 17.81 -8.04 2.78
C VAL A 39 18.14 -9.29 3.59
N THR A 40 19.04 -9.14 4.54
CA THR A 40 19.26 -10.17 5.56
C THR A 40 18.36 -9.87 6.74
N LEU A 41 17.39 -10.74 6.99
CA LEU A 41 16.55 -10.66 8.18
C LEU A 41 17.38 -10.94 9.44
N ARG A 42 16.95 -10.38 10.57
CA ARG A 42 17.51 -10.75 11.88
C ARG A 42 17.21 -12.22 12.19
N ALA A 43 18.05 -12.83 13.04
CA ALA A 43 17.95 -14.25 13.35
C ALA A 43 16.64 -14.63 14.07
N ASP A 44 16.02 -13.68 14.77
CA ASP A 44 14.75 -13.82 15.49
C ASP A 44 13.52 -13.55 14.60
N VAL A 45 13.71 -13.24 13.32
CA VAL A 45 12.62 -12.87 12.40
C VAL A 45 12.36 -14.03 11.44
N VAL A 46 11.16 -14.58 11.50
CA VAL A 46 10.68 -15.60 10.56
C VAL A 46 10.33 -14.95 9.24
N SER A 47 10.88 -15.46 8.13
CA SER A 47 10.69 -14.87 6.79
C SER A 47 9.22 -14.77 6.38
N GLN A 48 8.43 -15.81 6.65
CA GLN A 48 7.00 -15.81 6.34
C GLN A 48 6.25 -14.71 7.10
N ASP A 49 6.48 -14.58 8.40
CA ASP A 49 5.82 -13.55 9.23
C ASP A 49 6.22 -12.14 8.79
N ALA A 50 7.47 -11.95 8.35
CA ALA A 50 7.95 -10.69 7.80
C ALA A 50 7.25 -10.35 6.47
N HIS A 51 7.10 -11.34 5.58
CA HIS A 51 6.32 -11.20 4.35
C HIS A 51 4.86 -10.82 4.64
N ASP A 52 4.22 -11.52 5.58
CA ASP A 52 2.82 -11.29 5.95
C ASP A 52 2.62 -9.90 6.56
N LEU A 53 3.56 -9.43 7.39
CA LEU A 53 3.48 -8.08 7.96
C LEU A 53 3.56 -7.00 6.89
N VAL A 54 4.52 -7.09 5.97
CA VAL A 54 4.67 -6.07 4.93
C VAL A 54 3.46 -6.12 3.98
N ARG A 55 2.96 -7.31 3.64
CA ARG A 55 1.70 -7.45 2.89
C ARG A 55 0.54 -6.73 3.58
N ALA A 56 0.36 -6.95 4.89
CA ALA A 56 -0.69 -6.29 5.66
C ALA A 56 -0.56 -4.76 5.67
N LEU A 57 0.67 -4.23 5.64
CA LEU A 57 0.91 -2.78 5.54
C LEU A 57 0.52 -2.22 4.18
N PHE A 58 0.85 -2.92 3.09
CA PHE A 58 0.39 -2.54 1.76
C PHE A 58 -1.15 -2.55 1.69
N ASP A 59 -1.80 -3.61 2.17
CA ASP A 59 -3.27 -3.71 2.20
C ASP A 59 -3.89 -2.54 3.00
N TYR A 60 -3.27 -2.18 4.12
CA TYR A 60 -3.69 -1.04 4.93
C TYR A 60 -3.58 0.29 4.17
N ILE A 61 -2.45 0.55 3.49
CA ILE A 61 -2.25 1.79 2.72
C ILE A 61 -3.17 1.87 1.51
N ILE A 62 -3.35 0.77 0.79
CA ILE A 62 -4.26 0.70 -0.36
C ILE A 62 -5.69 1.02 0.09
N LYS A 63 -6.11 0.48 1.24
CA LYS A 63 -7.41 0.81 1.83
C LYS A 63 -7.53 2.30 2.13
N MET A 64 -6.54 2.90 2.79
CA MET A 64 -6.56 4.34 3.08
C MET A 64 -6.61 5.19 1.81
N ALA A 65 -5.81 4.85 0.79
CA ALA A 65 -5.80 5.57 -0.49
C ALA A 65 -7.15 5.47 -1.19
N THR A 66 -7.76 4.29 -1.18
CA THR A 66 -9.09 4.07 -1.75
C THR A 66 -10.16 4.87 -1.02
N ASP A 67 -10.15 4.85 0.31
CA ASP A 67 -11.08 5.63 1.14
C ASP A 67 -10.88 7.13 0.89
N TYR A 68 -9.63 7.60 0.78
CA TYR A 68 -9.29 9.00 0.51
C TYR A 68 -9.76 9.46 -0.88
N ILE A 69 -9.49 8.69 -1.94
CA ILE A 69 -9.93 9.01 -3.31
C ILE A 69 -11.46 8.97 -3.40
N ARG A 70 -12.13 8.06 -2.68
CA ARG A 70 -13.60 8.03 -2.64
C ARG A 70 -14.18 9.32 -2.04
N GLU A 71 -13.53 9.86 -1.03
CA GLU A 71 -13.93 11.12 -0.38
C GLU A 71 -13.48 12.35 -1.17
N ASN A 72 -12.40 12.23 -1.96
CA ASN A 72 -11.78 13.30 -2.73
C ASN A 72 -11.51 12.83 -4.17
N PRO A 73 -12.56 12.69 -5.00
CA PRO A 73 -12.45 12.05 -6.33
C PRO A 73 -11.60 12.82 -7.33
N ASP A 74 -11.40 14.11 -7.09
CA ASP A 74 -10.58 15.00 -7.92
C ASP A 74 -9.19 15.24 -7.32
N ALA A 75 -8.81 14.50 -6.26
CA ALA A 75 -7.51 14.64 -5.61
C ALA A 75 -6.35 14.42 -6.60
N THR A 76 -5.41 15.34 -6.53
CA THR A 76 -4.15 15.29 -7.26
C THR A 76 -3.14 14.37 -6.58
N MET A 77 -2.08 13.99 -7.30
CA MET A 77 -1.00 13.21 -6.71
C MET A 77 -0.28 13.92 -5.56
N GLU A 78 -0.18 15.26 -5.62
CA GLU A 78 0.41 16.06 -4.54
C GLU A 78 -0.44 15.99 -3.26
N GLU A 79 -1.76 16.00 -3.39
CA GLU A 79 -2.68 15.85 -2.25
C GLU A 79 -2.65 14.43 -1.64
N MET A 80 -2.24 13.43 -2.41
CA MET A 80 -2.02 12.07 -1.91
C MET A 80 -0.65 11.85 -1.27
N GLN A 81 0.29 12.80 -1.39
CA GLN A 81 1.64 12.70 -0.83
C GLN A 81 1.67 12.32 0.67
N PRO A 82 0.78 12.83 1.54
CA PRO A 82 0.78 12.44 2.95
C PRO A 82 0.55 10.93 3.18
N LEU A 83 -0.18 10.25 2.30
CA LEU A 83 -0.41 8.81 2.38
C LEU A 83 0.86 8.03 2.00
N VAL A 84 1.59 8.52 0.99
CA VAL A 84 2.89 7.98 0.59
C VAL A 84 3.91 8.14 1.71
N ASP A 85 4.00 9.33 2.31
CA ASP A 85 4.92 9.60 3.42
C ASP A 85 4.61 8.70 4.63
N LYS A 86 3.32 8.50 4.93
CA LYS A 86 2.89 7.59 5.99
C LYS A 86 3.32 6.14 5.70
N PHE A 87 3.16 5.66 4.47
CA PHE A 87 3.63 4.34 4.08
C PHE A 87 5.15 4.20 4.25
N MET A 88 5.92 5.16 3.74
CA MET A 88 7.39 5.15 3.85
C MET A 88 7.86 5.14 5.30
N ASN A 89 7.21 5.92 6.17
CA ASN A 89 7.50 5.93 7.60
C ASN A 89 7.20 4.59 8.27
N MET A 90 6.09 3.94 7.93
CA MET A 90 5.76 2.59 8.43
C MET A 90 6.77 1.55 7.95
N MET A 91 7.14 1.59 6.67
CA MET A 91 8.17 0.70 6.12
C MET A 91 9.53 0.89 6.79
N ALA A 92 9.92 2.12 7.10
CA ALA A 92 11.16 2.40 7.84
C ALA A 92 11.14 1.79 9.25
N ILE A 93 9.97 1.74 9.91
CA ILE A 93 9.82 1.06 11.21
C ILE A 93 10.00 -0.45 11.06
N VAL A 94 9.37 -1.05 10.04
CA VAL A 94 9.49 -2.47 9.73
C VAL A 94 10.93 -2.85 9.43
N GLU A 95 11.60 -2.10 8.55
CA GLU A 95 13.00 -2.28 8.22
C GLU A 95 13.88 -2.27 9.47
N ARG A 96 13.72 -1.26 10.34
CA ARG A 96 14.48 -1.18 11.61
C ARG A 96 14.22 -2.36 12.54
N GLY A 97 13.00 -2.89 12.53
CA GLY A 97 12.59 -4.02 13.36
C GLY A 97 13.08 -5.36 12.83
N MET A 98 13.09 -5.55 11.51
CA MET A 98 13.23 -6.85 10.85
C MET A 98 14.59 -7.10 10.22
N ILE A 99 15.23 -6.05 9.70
CA ILE A 99 16.45 -6.19 8.91
C ILE A 99 17.66 -6.12 9.83
N ARG A 100 18.59 -7.07 9.65
CA ARG A 100 19.87 -7.07 10.34
C ARG A 100 20.69 -5.92 9.79
N LYS A 101 21.09 -4.98 10.65
CA LYS A 101 22.05 -3.95 10.27
C LYS A 101 23.36 -4.65 9.85
N THR A 102 23.79 -4.37 8.63
CA THR A 102 25.13 -4.72 8.12
C THR A 102 26.19 -3.91 8.86
#